data_AF-A0A963QGH6-F1
#
_entry.id   AF-A0A963QGH6-F1
#
_cell.length_a   1.000
_cell.length_b   1.000
_cell.length_c   1.000
_cell.angle_alpha   90.00
_cell.angle_beta   90.00
_cell.angle_gamma   90.00
#
_symmetry.space_group_name_H-M   'P 1'
#
loop_
_entity.id
_entity.type
_entity.pdbx_description
1 polymer ?
#
loop_
_entity_poly.entity_id
_entity_poly.type
_entity_poly.pdbx_seq_one_letter_code
_entity_poly.pdbx_strand_id
1 'polypeptide(L)' 'MVAISGGTFAMGSEAFYPEEVPVRQVRVDPFWIDET' A
#
# COMPACT_ATOMS: atom_id res chain seq x y z
N MET A 1 -1.71 -12.37 -13.38
CA MET A 1 -1.40 -10.95 -13.63
C MET A 1 -2.66 -10.09 -13.79
N VAL A 2 -2.91 -9.22 -12.82
CA VAL A 2 -3.95 -8.18 -12.77
C VAL A 2 -3.27 -6.81 -12.76
N ALA A 3 -3.73 -5.88 -13.60
CA ALA A 3 -3.21 -4.52 -13.63
C ALA A 3 -3.81 -3.68 -12.50
N ILE A 4 -2.95 -2.98 -11.78
CA ILE A 4 -3.33 -1.97 -10.78
C ILE A 4 -2.74 -0.65 -11.24
N SER A 5 -3.60 0.38 -11.33
CA SER A 5 -3.24 1.71 -11.84
C SER A 5 -2.24 2.49 -10.97
N GLY A 6 -1.86 1.97 -9.81
CA GLY A 6 -1.17 2.75 -8.79
C GLY A 6 -2.05 3.90 -8.26
N GLY A 7 -1.44 4.79 -7.49
CA GLY A 7 -2.15 5.88 -6.81
C GLY A 7 -1.42 6.37 -5.56
N THR A 8 -2.09 7.23 -4.79
CA THR A 8 -1.62 7.63 -3.45
C THR A 8 -2.54 7.01 -2.42
N PHE A 9 -1.97 6.28 -1.47
CA PHE A 9 -2.71 5.51 -0.48
C PHE A 9 -2.16 5.80 0.92
N ALA A 10 -3.04 5.67 1.92
CA ALA A 10 -2.61 5.61 3.31
C ALA A 10 -2.01 4.23 3.59
N MET A 11 -0.78 4.18 4.09
CA MET A 11 -0.05 2.96 4.43
C MET A 11 0.53 3.07 5.84
N GLY A 12 0.48 1.96 6.59
CA GLY A 12 0.79 1.90 8.02
C GLY A 12 -0.47 1.65 8.87
N SER A 13 -0.31 1.55 10.18
CA SER A 13 -1.41 1.30 11.13
C SER A 13 -1.12 1.90 12.49
N GLU A 14 -2.12 2.54 13.11
CA GLU A 14 -2.05 3.04 14.50
C GLU A 14 -2.59 2.04 15.53
N ALA A 15 -3.22 0.93 15.09
CA ALA A 15 -4.07 0.11 15.94
C ALA A 15 -3.49 -1.28 16.30
N PHE A 16 -2.39 -1.69 15.67
CA PHE A 16 -1.85 -3.04 15.80
C PHE A 16 -0.41 -3.01 16.33
N TYR A 17 0.59 -3.15 15.45
CA TYR A 17 1.97 -3.31 15.87
C TYR A 17 2.73 -1.96 15.89
N PRO A 18 3.55 -1.68 16.92
CA PRO A 18 4.31 -0.42 17.01
C PRO A 18 5.30 -0.19 15.87
N GLU A 19 5.72 -1.21 15.14
CA GLU A 19 6.58 -1.08 13.96
C GLU A 19 5.80 -0.66 12.69
N GLU A 20 4.48 -0.79 12.69
CA GLU A 20 3.62 -0.43 11.56
C GLU A 20 3.16 1.04 11.59
N VAL A 21 3.38 1.75 12.70
CA VAL A 21 3.15 3.21 12.78
C VAL A 21 4.27 4.00 12.10
N PRO A 22 3.97 5.23 11.63
CA PRO A 22 2.65 5.87 11.56
C PRO A 22 1.94 5.58 10.23
N VAL A 23 0.64 5.88 10.18
CA VAL A 23 -0.07 5.97 8.89
C VAL A 23 0.46 7.17 8.09
N ARG A 24 0.89 6.94 6.85
CA ARG A 24 1.40 7.99 5.94
C ARG A 24 0.92 7.81 4.50
N GLN A 25 0.94 8.91 3.75
CA GLN A 25 0.63 8.90 2.31
C GLN A 25 1.82 8.34 1.52
N VAL A 26 1.57 7.31 0.72
CA VAL A 26 2.57 6.66 -0.15
C VAL A 26 2.06 6.67 -1.57
N ARG A 27 2.92 7.06 -2.51
CA ARG A 27 2.65 6.95 -3.95
C ARG A 27 3.23 5.64 -4.47
N VAL A 28 2.40 4.88 -5.17
CA VAL A 28 2.80 3.65 -5.88
C VAL A 28 2.51 3.84 -7.35
N ASP A 29 3.48 3.51 -8.19
CA ASP A 29 3.33 3.58 -9.65
C ASP A 29 2.56 2.36 -10.20
N PRO A 30 2.01 2.49 -11.40
CA PRO A 30 1.83 1.45 -12.40
C PRO A 30 2.33 0.03 -12.11
N PHE A 31 1.54 -0.97 -11.71
CA PHE A 31 2.09 -2.33 -11.64
C PHE A 31 1.10 -3.47 -11.91
N TRP A 32 1.66 -4.64 -12.17
CA TRP A 32 0.94 -5.91 -12.31
C TRP A 32 1.20 -6.78 -11.09
N ILE A 33 0.17 -7.44 -10.59
CA ILE A 33 0.27 -8.43 -9.51
C ILE A 33 -0.31 -9.76 -9.95
N ASP A 34 0.25 -10.87 -9.50
CA ASP A 34 -0.37 -12.17 -9.72
C ASP A 34 -1.58 -12.36 -8.79
N GLU A 35 -2.59 -13.05 -9.30
CA GLU A 35 -3.84 -13.28 -8.56
C GLU A 35 -3.69 -14.44 -7.57
N THR A 36 -2.80 -15.39 -7.87
CA THR A 36 -2.48 -16.59 -7.07
C THR A 36 -1.06 -17.05 -7.33
#